data_AF-A0A5C2FNF7-F1
#
_entry.id   AF-A0A5C2FNF7-F1
#
_cell.length_a   1.000
_cell.length_b   1.000
_cell.length_c   1.000
_cell.angle_alpha   90.00
_cell.angle_beta   90.00
_cell.angle_gamma   90.00
#
_symmetry.space_group_name_H-M   'P 1'
#
loop_
_entity.id
_entity.type
_entity.pdbx_description
1 polymer ?
#
loop_
_entity_poly.entity_id
_entity_poly.type
_entity_poly.pdbx_seq_one_letter_code
_entity_poly.pdbx_strand_id
1 'polypeptide(L)'
;MKRAVRPLVLVVVLVALGITVHFEASVDAQGAAYATGVLVLVSSAAIAVTISARRQRERGKTILFSCVSLVFIYTTIANRVERPDGLKIAAFFIAAVLLVSLLSRFRRSTELRATSVMFDTQAQNIIQQATSAGLIRLIAHEPVNTSKERYVHKHEHAILASHIPVHAPVVFLEVRVSDYSDFAQDIDVRGVTRHSQWVLEATAPSVSTAIAALSMAIRDQYEVMPHIYFRWTEGNPLLNLAKFIFLGQGEIAPLTREVLREAEPNLQRRPWVHVG
;
A
#
# COMPACT_ATOMS: atom_id res chain seq x y z
N MET A 1 -5.27 -32.36 -4.05
CA MET A 1 -4.40 -31.17 -4.14
C MET A 1 -4.78 -30.34 -5.35
N LYS A 2 -5.61 -29.29 -5.20
CA LYS A 2 -5.84 -28.32 -6.28
C LYS A 2 -4.63 -27.41 -6.33
N ARG A 3 -3.79 -27.51 -7.36
CA ARG A 3 -2.76 -26.51 -7.66
C ARG A 3 -3.49 -25.18 -7.81
N ALA A 4 -3.35 -24.28 -6.84
CA ALA A 4 -3.83 -22.91 -6.98
C ALA A 4 -3.09 -22.32 -8.18
N VAL A 5 -3.81 -22.11 -9.29
CA VAL A 5 -3.28 -21.34 -10.41
C VAL A 5 -2.89 -19.99 -9.83
N ARG A 6 -1.60 -19.63 -9.92
CA ARG A 6 -1.11 -18.35 -9.40
C ARG A 6 -2.01 -17.26 -9.99
N PRO A 7 -2.70 -16.42 -9.19
CA PRO A 7 -3.67 -15.45 -9.69
C PRO A 7 -3.12 -14.56 -10.82
N LEU A 8 -1.82 -14.28 -10.77
CA LEU A 8 -1.08 -13.57 -11.80
C LEU A 8 -1.14 -14.26 -13.18
N VAL A 9 -1.10 -15.59 -13.24
CA VAL A 9 -1.15 -16.36 -14.49
C VAL A 9 -2.51 -16.18 -15.16
N LEU A 10 -3.60 -16.23 -14.39
CA LEU A 10 -4.95 -16.01 -14.93
C LEU A 10 -5.09 -14.60 -15.51
N VAL A 11 -4.55 -13.59 -14.82
CA VAL A 11 -4.53 -12.21 -15.30
C VAL A 11 -3.75 -12.09 -16.61
N VAL A 12 -2.53 -12.63 -16.66
CA VAL A 12 -1.68 -12.57 -17.86
C VAL A 12 -2.36 -13.28 -19.03
N VAL A 13 -2.99 -14.44 -18.79
CA VAL A 13 -3.73 -15.18 -19.81
C VAL A 13 -4.95 -14.39 -20.31
N LEU A 14 -5.75 -13.80 -19.42
CA LEU A 14 -6.91 -12.99 -19.81
C LEU A 14 -6.51 -11.74 -20.61
N VAL A 15 -5.44 -11.04 -20.19
CA VAL A 15 -4.92 -9.88 -20.92
C VAL A 15 -4.38 -10.31 -22.29
N ALA A 16 -3.65 -11.43 -22.35
CA ALA A 16 -3.14 -11.97 -23.61
C ALA A 16 -4.29 -12.31 -24.58
N LEU A 17 -5.32 -13.03 -24.10
CA LEU A 17 -6.50 -13.35 -24.89
C LEU A 17 -7.25 -12.08 -25.36
N GLY A 18 -7.44 -11.10 -24.47
CA GLY A 18 -8.10 -9.84 -24.81
C GLY A 18 -7.36 -9.08 -25.91
N ILE A 19 -6.04 -9.07 -25.89
CA ILE A 19 -5.21 -8.45 -26.96
C ILE A 19 -5.29 -9.25 -28.25
N THR A 20 -5.21 -10.59 -28.17
CA THR A 20 -5.36 -11.44 -29.36
C THR A 20 -6.70 -11.18 -30.05
N VAL A 21 -7.79 -11.03 -29.29
CA VAL A 21 -9.12 -10.71 -29.84
C VAL A 21 -9.17 -9.28 -30.41
N HIS A 22 -8.68 -8.29 -29.66
CA HIS A 22 -8.73 -6.88 -30.09
C HIS A 22 -7.92 -6.60 -31.36
N PHE A 23 -6.82 -7.33 -31.56
CA PHE A 23 -5.95 -7.20 -32.74
C PHE A 23 -6.17 -8.31 -33.77
N GLU A 24 -7.31 -9.00 -33.70
CA GLU A 24 -7.73 -10.01 -34.69
C GLU A 24 -6.68 -11.09 -34.97
N ALA A 25 -5.89 -11.46 -33.96
CA ALA A 25 -4.77 -12.40 -34.07
C ALA A 25 -3.72 -12.06 -35.14
N SER A 26 -3.56 -10.79 -35.54
CA SER A 26 -2.58 -10.39 -36.55
C SER A 26 -1.13 -10.61 -36.09
N VAL A 27 -0.43 -11.53 -36.77
CA VAL A 27 0.96 -11.88 -36.50
C VAL A 27 1.89 -10.70 -36.79
N ASP A 28 1.62 -9.91 -37.84
CA ASP A 28 2.43 -8.74 -38.20
C ASP A 28 2.31 -7.63 -37.14
N ALA A 29 1.10 -7.39 -36.63
CA ALA A 29 0.85 -6.43 -35.58
C ALA A 29 1.55 -6.85 -34.27
N GLN A 30 1.43 -8.13 -33.89
CA GLN A 30 2.06 -8.67 -32.69
C GLN A 30 3.60 -8.74 -32.81
N GLY A 31 4.12 -9.07 -34.00
CA GLY A 31 5.56 -9.06 -34.28
C GLY A 31 6.16 -7.66 -34.18
N ALA A 32 5.44 -6.63 -34.63
CA ALA A 32 5.84 -5.24 -34.45
C ALA A 32 5.87 -4.82 -32.97
N ALA A 33 4.92 -5.29 -32.16
CA ALA A 33 4.89 -5.04 -30.72
C ALA A 33 6.09 -5.70 -30.00
N TYR A 34 6.44 -6.93 -30.38
CA TYR A 34 7.62 -7.62 -29.87
C TYR A 34 8.92 -6.87 -30.20
N ALA A 35 9.11 -6.49 -31.47
CA ALA A 35 10.28 -5.71 -31.89
C ALA A 35 10.40 -4.39 -31.12
N THR A 36 9.27 -3.70 -30.92
CA THR A 36 9.21 -2.48 -30.11
C THR A 36 9.64 -2.73 -28.67
N GLY A 37 9.13 -3.80 -28.03
CA GLY A 37 9.49 -4.17 -26.67
C GLY A 37 10.98 -4.48 -26.49
N VAL A 38 11.55 -5.28 -27.40
CA VAL A 38 12.97 -5.65 -27.38
C VAL A 38 13.86 -4.43 -27.61
N LEU A 39 13.54 -3.57 -28.58
CA LEU A 39 14.31 -2.36 -28.87
C LEU A 39 14.32 -1.40 -27.68
N VAL A 40 13.19 -1.19 -27.01
CA VAL A 40 13.11 -0.35 -25.79
C VAL A 40 13.94 -0.95 -24.65
N LEU A 41 13.90 -2.27 -24.46
CA LEU A 41 14.67 -2.98 -23.43
C LEU A 41 16.17 -2.84 -23.67
N VAL A 42 16.64 -3.13 -24.88
CA VAL A 42 18.06 -3.07 -25.22
C VAL A 42 18.57 -1.63 -25.22
N SER A 43 17.76 -0.66 -25.67
CA SER A 43 18.09 0.77 -25.58
C SER A 43 18.26 1.22 -24.13
N SER A 44 17.35 0.81 -23.24
CA SER A 44 17.39 1.15 -21.82
C SER A 44 18.62 0.53 -21.13
N ALA A 45 18.96 -0.72 -21.47
CA ALA A 45 20.17 -1.38 -20.97
C ALA A 45 21.44 -0.66 -21.45
N ALA A 46 21.53 -0.30 -22.73
CA ALA A 46 22.68 0.43 -23.28
C ALA A 46 22.88 1.78 -22.56
N ILE A 47 21.81 2.54 -22.34
CA ILE A 47 21.84 3.80 -21.61
C ILE A 47 22.27 3.58 -20.14
N ALA A 48 21.70 2.59 -19.46
CA ALA A 48 22.03 2.28 -18.07
C ALA A 48 23.51 1.91 -17.90
N VAL A 49 24.05 1.07 -18.79
CA VAL A 49 25.47 0.70 -18.80
C VAL A 49 26.36 1.90 -19.10
N THR A 50 25.94 2.79 -20.02
CA THR A 50 26.66 4.05 -20.30
C THR A 50 26.75 4.94 -19.06
N ILE A 51 25.64 5.10 -18.33
CA ILE A 51 25.59 5.85 -17.07
C ILE A 51 26.48 5.19 -16.01
N SER A 52 26.46 3.85 -15.91
CA SER A 52 27.28 3.09 -14.97
C SER A 52 28.78 3.28 -15.24
N ALA A 53 29.21 3.13 -16.50
CA ALA A 53 30.60 3.34 -16.92
C ALA A 53 31.06 4.78 -16.65
N ARG A 54 30.19 5.77 -16.90
CA ARG A 54 30.46 7.18 -16.58
C ARG A 54 30.63 7.40 -15.08
N ARG A 55 29.78 6.80 -14.24
CA ARG A 55 29.90 6.88 -12.77
C ARG A 55 31.20 6.27 -12.26
N GLN A 56 31.67 5.19 -12.89
CA GLN A 56 32.93 4.52 -12.56
C GLN A 56 34.17 5.20 -13.20
N ARG A 57 33.99 6.33 -13.89
CA ARG A 57 35.05 7.11 -14.56
C ARG A 57 35.83 6.34 -15.65
N GLU A 58 35.23 5.29 -16.21
CA GLU A 58 35.83 4.48 -17.28
C GLU A 58 35.63 5.17 -18.65
N ARG A 59 36.52 6.11 -19.00
CA ARG A 59 36.37 6.98 -20.17
C ARG A 59 36.22 6.22 -21.50
N GLY A 60 37.03 5.19 -21.74
CA GLY A 60 36.97 4.39 -22.97
C GLY A 60 35.64 3.64 -23.13
N LYS A 61 35.19 2.95 -22.06
CA LYS A 61 33.91 2.24 -22.07
C LYS A 61 32.72 3.18 -22.16
N THR A 62 32.80 4.36 -21.54
CA THR A 62 31.76 5.38 -21.63
C THR A 62 31.54 5.82 -23.08
N ILE A 63 32.62 6.05 -23.84
CA ILE A 63 32.52 6.43 -25.27
C ILE A 63 31.90 5.28 -26.07
N LEU A 64 32.40 4.05 -25.90
CA LEU A 64 31.86 2.88 -26.59
C LEU A 64 30.36 2.70 -26.33
N PHE A 65 29.94 2.67 -25.06
CA PHE A 65 28.54 2.48 -24.72
C PHE A 65 27.66 3.67 -25.11
N SER A 66 28.21 4.88 -25.16
CA SER A 66 27.49 6.04 -25.70
C SER A 66 27.19 5.86 -27.19
N CYS A 67 28.16 5.43 -27.99
CA CYS A 67 27.94 5.14 -29.41
C CYS A 67 26.89 4.03 -29.60
N VAL A 68 27.00 2.94 -28.84
CA VAL A 68 26.01 1.85 -28.87
C VAL A 68 24.62 2.35 -28.48
N SER A 69 24.51 3.19 -27.45
CA SER A 69 23.25 3.80 -27.03
C SER A 69 22.64 4.66 -28.13
N LEU A 70 23.45 5.46 -28.83
CA LEU A 70 22.99 6.30 -29.95
C LEU A 70 22.42 5.45 -31.10
N VAL A 71 23.08 4.34 -31.45
CA VAL A 71 22.56 3.41 -32.46
C VAL A 71 21.20 2.86 -32.04
N PHE A 72 21.07 2.35 -30.82
CA PHE A 72 19.80 1.79 -30.35
C PHE A 72 18.68 2.84 -30.21
N ILE A 73 19.01 4.06 -29.80
CA ILE A 73 18.06 5.19 -29.79
C ILE A 73 17.58 5.46 -31.21
N TYR A 74 18.49 5.55 -32.19
CA TYR A 74 18.14 5.75 -33.59
C TYR A 74 17.22 4.64 -34.10
N THR A 75 17.60 3.37 -33.91
CA THR A 75 16.81 2.22 -34.36
C THR A 75 15.43 2.17 -33.70
N THR A 76 15.33 2.56 -32.43
CA THR A 76 14.05 2.65 -31.71
C THR A 76 13.15 3.74 -32.29
N ILE A 77 13.71 4.90 -32.62
CA ILE A 77 12.95 5.99 -33.26
C ILE A 77 12.50 5.59 -34.66
N ALA A 78 13.39 5.00 -35.47
CA ALA A 78 13.07 4.52 -36.82
C ALA A 78 11.92 3.49 -36.78
N ASN A 79 12.02 2.49 -35.89
CA ASN A 79 10.98 1.48 -35.71
C ASN A 79 9.63 2.09 -35.27
N ARG A 80 9.65 3.12 -34.41
CA ARG A 80 8.41 3.83 -34.01
C ARG A 80 7.73 4.49 -35.20
N VAL A 81 8.50 5.08 -36.12
CA VAL A 81 7.99 5.79 -37.30
C VAL A 81 7.45 4.78 -38.33
N GLU A 82 8.18 3.70 -38.58
CA GLU A 82 7.80 2.69 -39.57
C GLU A 82 6.64 1.80 -39.11
N ARG A 83 6.55 1.50 -37.82
CA ARG A 83 5.56 0.55 -37.27
C ARG A 83 4.86 1.12 -36.02
N PRO A 84 4.03 2.16 -36.16
CA PRO A 84 3.36 2.82 -35.04
C PRO A 84 2.39 1.88 -34.29
N ASP A 85 1.88 0.85 -34.96
CA ASP A 85 0.91 -0.08 -34.36
C ASP A 85 1.55 -0.97 -33.29
N GLY A 86 2.83 -1.33 -33.43
CA GLY A 86 3.57 -2.05 -32.41
C GLY A 86 3.65 -1.29 -31.08
N LEU A 87 3.83 0.04 -31.14
CA LEU A 87 3.83 0.89 -29.95
C LEU A 87 2.45 0.95 -29.29
N LYS A 88 1.37 1.04 -30.08
CA LYS A 88 -0.01 1.07 -29.55
C LYS A 88 -0.34 -0.22 -28.81
N ILE A 89 0.00 -1.37 -29.38
CA ILE A 89 -0.20 -2.69 -28.79
C ILE A 89 0.57 -2.81 -27.47
N ALA A 90 1.87 -2.46 -27.49
CA ALA A 90 2.71 -2.51 -26.31
C ALA A 90 2.19 -1.59 -25.18
N ALA A 91 1.78 -0.37 -25.52
CA ALA A 91 1.21 0.58 -24.57
C ALA A 91 -0.11 0.07 -23.96
N PHE A 92 -1.00 -0.48 -24.78
CA PHE A 92 -2.25 -1.07 -24.29
C PHE A 92 -2.00 -2.28 -23.38
N PHE A 93 -1.06 -3.17 -23.75
CA PHE A 93 -0.68 -4.31 -22.90
C PHE A 93 -0.15 -3.85 -21.54
N ILE A 94 0.78 -2.89 -21.53
CA ILE A 94 1.34 -2.34 -20.30
C ILE A 94 0.22 -1.72 -19.46
N ALA A 95 -0.65 -0.89 -20.07
CA ALA A 95 -1.77 -0.27 -19.37
C ALA A 95 -2.73 -1.30 -18.76
N ALA A 96 -3.09 -2.35 -19.51
CA ALA A 96 -3.97 -3.41 -19.04
C ALA A 96 -3.35 -4.19 -17.87
N VAL A 97 -2.08 -4.60 -17.99
CA VAL A 97 -1.37 -5.30 -16.91
C VAL A 97 -1.26 -4.41 -15.67
N LEU A 98 -0.91 -3.13 -15.83
CA LEU A 98 -0.83 -2.18 -14.73
C LEU A 98 -2.19 -1.97 -14.06
N LEU A 99 -3.26 -1.81 -14.83
CA LEU A 99 -4.62 -1.61 -14.32
C LEU A 99 -5.09 -2.83 -13.53
N VAL A 100 -4.94 -4.03 -14.08
CA VAL A 100 -5.34 -5.25 -13.36
C VAL A 100 -4.47 -5.48 -12.13
N SER A 101 -3.16 -5.19 -12.22
CA SER A 101 -2.25 -5.27 -11.07
C SER A 101 -2.64 -4.29 -9.96
N LEU A 102 -2.99 -3.05 -10.33
CA LEU A 102 -3.42 -2.03 -9.39
C LEU A 102 -4.76 -2.41 -8.74
N LEU A 103 -5.73 -2.87 -9.53
CA LEU A 103 -7.02 -3.32 -9.01
C LEU A 103 -6.88 -4.53 -8.09
N SER A 104 -6.03 -5.49 -8.46
CA SER A 104 -5.72 -6.65 -7.62
C SER A 104 -5.02 -6.23 -6.33
N ARG A 105 -4.08 -5.27 -6.39
CA ARG A 105 -3.38 -4.73 -5.22
C ARG A 105 -4.33 -3.99 -4.29
N PHE A 106 -5.22 -3.17 -4.86
CA PHE A 106 -6.24 -2.44 -4.10
C PHE A 106 -7.18 -3.40 -3.35
N ARG A 107 -7.80 -4.36 -4.05
CA ARG A 107 -8.65 -5.39 -3.42
C ARG A 107 -7.93 -6.17 -2.33
N ARG A 108 -6.68 -6.56 -2.59
CA ARG A 108 -5.85 -7.27 -1.60
C ARG A 108 -5.55 -6.41 -0.37
N SER A 109 -5.46 -5.09 -0.52
CA SER A 109 -5.18 -4.17 0.58
C SER A 109 -6.40 -3.84 1.44
N THR A 110 -7.61 -4.04 0.91
CA THR A 110 -8.88 -3.82 1.63
C THR A 110 -9.40 -5.08 2.31
N GLU A 111 -8.93 -6.25 1.90
CA GLU A 111 -9.25 -7.53 2.54
C GLU A 111 -8.74 -7.61 4.00
N LEU A 112 -9.64 -7.89 4.94
CA LEU A 112 -9.27 -8.13 6.33
C LEU A 112 -8.66 -9.53 6.48
N ARG A 113 -7.34 -9.58 6.64
CA ARG A 113 -6.56 -10.84 6.66
C ARG A 113 -6.18 -11.33 8.06
N ALA A 114 -6.56 -10.60 9.11
CA ALA A 114 -6.29 -11.02 10.47
C ALA A 114 -7.22 -12.18 10.84
N THR A 115 -6.63 -13.34 11.16
CA THR A 115 -7.38 -14.53 11.57
C THR A 115 -7.92 -14.38 12.99
N SER A 116 -7.09 -13.83 13.88
CA SER A 116 -7.48 -13.49 15.24
C SER A 116 -6.68 -12.29 15.75
N VAL A 117 -7.22 -11.63 16.78
CA VAL A 117 -6.57 -10.53 17.50
C VAL A 117 -6.53 -10.90 18.97
N MET A 118 -5.32 -11.00 19.51
CA MET A 118 -5.08 -11.41 20.90
C MET A 118 -4.56 -10.23 21.70
N PHE A 119 -5.24 -9.91 22.80
CA PHE A 119 -4.83 -8.86 23.72
C PHE A 119 -4.10 -9.46 24.91
N ASP A 120 -2.90 -8.96 25.21
CA ASP A 120 -2.23 -9.28 26.47
C ASP A 120 -2.98 -8.68 27.68
N THR A 121 -2.61 -9.12 28.88
CA THR A 121 -3.30 -8.70 30.11
C THR A 121 -3.27 -7.18 30.31
N GLN A 122 -2.19 -6.50 29.90
CA GLN A 122 -2.10 -5.04 30.01
C GLN A 122 -3.00 -4.34 29.00
N ALA A 123 -3.09 -4.83 27.76
CA ALA A 123 -3.97 -4.32 26.73
C ALA A 123 -5.42 -4.46 27.16
N GLN A 124 -5.80 -5.61 27.73
CA GLN A 124 -7.14 -5.85 28.25
C GLN A 124 -7.49 -4.85 29.35
N ASN A 125 -6.58 -4.61 30.31
CA ASN A 125 -6.77 -3.63 31.38
C ASN A 125 -6.92 -2.21 30.83
N ILE A 126 -6.08 -1.81 29.88
CA ILE A 126 -6.16 -0.50 29.23
C ILE A 126 -7.50 -0.31 28.54
N ILE A 127 -7.94 -1.30 27.75
CA ILE A 127 -9.21 -1.22 27.03
C ILE A 127 -10.35 -1.11 28.03
N GLN A 128 -10.41 -1.98 29.05
CA GLN A 128 -11.47 -1.97 30.05
C GLN A 128 -11.57 -0.64 30.81
N GLN A 129 -10.43 -0.03 31.16
CA GLN A 129 -10.39 1.29 31.79
C GLN A 129 -10.84 2.40 30.84
N ALA A 130 -10.39 2.37 29.58
CA ALA A 130 -10.74 3.35 28.57
C ALA A 130 -12.22 3.28 28.16
N THR A 131 -12.86 2.11 28.25
CA THR A 131 -14.26 1.88 27.91
C THR A 131 -15.26 2.34 28.97
N SER A 132 -14.80 2.81 30.14
CA SER A 132 -15.66 3.25 31.25
C SER A 132 -16.71 4.31 30.85
N ALA A 133 -16.45 5.08 29.79
CA ALA A 133 -17.36 6.10 29.26
C ALA A 133 -18.32 5.59 28.15
N GLY A 134 -18.40 4.27 27.91
CA GLY A 134 -19.30 3.64 26.93
C GLY A 134 -18.80 3.66 25.47
N LEU A 135 -17.64 4.25 25.21
CA LEU A 135 -16.94 4.19 23.92
C LEU A 135 -15.44 4.26 24.14
N ILE A 136 -14.65 3.84 23.15
CA ILE A 136 -13.19 3.92 23.19
C ILE A 136 -12.66 4.84 22.08
N ARG A 137 -11.76 5.76 22.46
CA ARG A 137 -11.13 6.70 21.53
C ARG A 137 -9.70 6.24 21.25
N LEU A 138 -9.45 5.86 20.01
CA LEU A 138 -8.15 5.40 19.53
C LEU A 138 -7.49 6.52 18.72
N ILE A 139 -6.26 6.90 19.06
CA ILE A 139 -5.47 7.87 18.29
C ILE A 139 -4.38 7.12 17.53
N ALA A 140 -4.44 7.15 16.20
CA ALA A 140 -3.41 6.51 15.38
C ALA A 140 -2.06 7.26 15.51
N HIS A 141 -1.03 6.54 15.92
CA HIS A 141 0.31 7.09 16.14
C HIS A 141 1.38 6.25 15.42
N GLU A 142 2.33 6.95 14.80
CA GLU A 142 3.44 6.31 14.10
C GLU A 142 4.59 6.04 15.09
N PRO A 143 5.09 4.79 15.21
CA PRO A 143 6.05 4.41 16.23
C PRO A 143 7.51 4.83 15.91
N VAL A 144 7.69 5.90 15.13
CA VAL A 144 9.00 6.44 14.69
C VAL A 144 9.59 7.37 15.75
N ASN A 145 8.77 8.20 16.38
CA ASN A 145 9.19 9.10 17.44
C ASN A 145 8.29 8.89 18.67
N THR A 146 8.88 8.31 19.71
CA THR A 146 8.19 7.97 20.97
C THR A 146 8.55 8.94 22.11
N SER A 147 8.97 10.18 21.79
CA SER A 147 9.26 11.22 22.79
C SER A 147 7.98 11.71 23.47
N LYS A 148 8.11 12.19 24.71
CA LYS A 148 6.97 12.70 25.49
C LYS A 148 6.26 13.85 24.76
N GLU A 149 7.01 14.77 24.20
CA GLU A 149 6.51 15.96 23.48
C GLU A 149 5.66 15.54 22.28
N ARG A 150 6.07 14.46 21.58
CA ARG A 150 5.33 13.95 20.44
C ARG A 150 3.95 13.43 20.84
N TYR A 151 3.84 12.68 21.94
CA TYR A 151 2.55 12.22 22.45
C TYR A 151 1.65 13.38 22.88
N VAL A 152 2.20 14.35 23.63
CA VAL A 152 1.45 15.53 24.09
C VAL A 152 0.91 16.30 22.89
N HIS A 153 1.78 16.66 21.94
CA HIS A 153 1.37 17.40 20.75
C HIS A 153 0.35 16.63 19.89
N LYS A 154 0.49 15.30 19.78
CA LYS A 154 -0.47 14.46 19.03
C LYS A 154 -1.82 14.42 19.74
N HIS A 155 -1.84 14.32 21.07
CA HIS A 155 -3.04 14.35 21.90
C HIS A 155 -3.76 15.70 21.77
N GLU A 156 -3.05 16.80 21.98
CA GLU A 156 -3.60 18.17 21.88
C GLU A 156 -4.19 18.44 20.50
N HIS A 157 -3.47 18.04 19.45
CA HIS A 157 -3.97 18.16 18.09
C HIS A 157 -5.25 17.34 17.85
N ALA A 158 -5.34 16.12 18.37
CA ALA A 158 -6.56 15.30 18.26
C ALA A 158 -7.74 15.93 19.00
N ILE A 159 -7.51 16.52 20.18
CA ILE A 159 -8.54 17.30 20.91
C ILE A 159 -9.03 18.46 20.04
N LEU A 160 -8.11 19.28 19.53
CA LEU A 160 -8.45 20.49 18.77
C LEU A 160 -9.14 20.17 17.44
N ALA A 161 -8.64 19.19 16.69
CA ALA A 161 -9.14 18.87 15.37
C ALA A 161 -10.48 18.11 15.41
N SER A 162 -10.69 17.28 16.44
CA SER A 162 -11.84 16.35 16.51
C SER A 162 -12.80 16.63 17.68
N HIS A 163 -12.62 17.74 18.40
CA HIS A 163 -13.45 18.15 19.54
C HIS A 163 -13.60 17.06 20.60
N ILE A 164 -12.52 16.31 20.85
CA ILE A 164 -12.50 15.30 21.91
C ILE A 164 -12.58 16.01 23.27
N PRO A 165 -13.43 15.57 24.21
CA PRO A 165 -13.47 16.16 25.53
C PRO A 165 -12.10 16.07 26.22
N VAL A 166 -11.65 17.17 26.85
CA VAL A 166 -10.28 17.29 27.40
C VAL A 166 -9.93 16.19 28.42
N HIS A 167 -10.92 15.70 29.16
CA HIS A 167 -10.74 14.66 30.17
C HIS A 167 -11.18 13.27 29.70
N ALA A 168 -11.53 13.12 28.41
CA ALA A 168 -11.88 11.82 27.88
C ALA A 168 -10.64 10.90 27.87
N PRO A 169 -10.77 9.64 28.33
CA PRO A 169 -9.69 8.68 28.14
C PRO A 169 -9.45 8.46 26.65
N VAL A 170 -8.18 8.52 26.25
CA VAL A 170 -7.74 8.18 24.90
C VAL A 170 -6.65 7.12 24.98
N VAL A 171 -6.61 6.27 23.96
CA VAL A 171 -5.62 5.21 23.83
C VAL A 171 -4.90 5.40 22.51
N PHE A 172 -3.58 5.46 22.55
CA PHE A 172 -2.77 5.50 21.34
C PHE A 172 -2.70 4.10 20.72
N LEU A 173 -2.75 4.06 19.40
CA LEU A 173 -2.62 2.82 18.64
C LEU A 173 -1.40 2.91 17.74
N GLU A 174 -0.43 2.03 17.99
CA GLU A 174 0.83 1.93 17.27
C GLU A 174 0.92 0.59 16.55
N VAL A 175 1.08 0.62 15.23
CA VAL A 175 1.30 -0.59 14.44
C VAL A 175 2.68 -0.52 13.80
N ARG A 176 3.51 -1.54 14.08
CA ARG A 176 4.79 -1.75 13.40
C ARG A 176 4.59 -2.69 12.22
N VAL A 177 5.19 -2.35 11.08
CA VAL A 177 5.11 -3.18 9.87
C VAL A 177 6.09 -4.34 10.00
N SER A 178 5.60 -5.58 9.99
CA SER A 178 6.44 -6.79 9.87
C SER A 178 6.86 -7.03 8.42
N ASP A 179 7.92 -7.82 8.22
CA ASP A 179 8.34 -8.21 6.88
C ASP A 179 7.21 -8.94 6.12
N TYR A 180 7.00 -8.52 4.87
CA TYR A 180 5.85 -8.86 3.99
C TYR A 180 5.68 -10.34 3.62
N SER A 181 6.44 -11.24 4.24
CA SER A 181 6.58 -12.64 3.84
C SER A 181 5.52 -13.57 4.45
N ASP A 182 4.85 -13.15 5.53
CA ASP A 182 3.92 -14.03 6.24
C ASP A 182 2.45 -13.82 5.84
N PHE A 183 1.85 -14.92 5.41
CA PHE A 183 0.45 -15.05 5.04
C PHE A 183 -0.38 -15.31 6.30
N ALA A 184 -1.31 -14.41 6.63
CA ALA A 184 -2.25 -14.49 7.75
C ALA A 184 -1.57 -14.71 9.12
N GLN A 185 -1.21 -13.61 9.78
CA GLN A 185 -0.73 -13.64 11.16
C GLN A 185 -1.86 -13.31 12.13
N ASP A 186 -1.91 -14.02 13.24
CA ASP A 186 -2.60 -13.56 14.43
C ASP A 186 -1.96 -12.25 14.88
N ILE A 187 -2.79 -11.26 15.23
CA ILE A 187 -2.30 -9.96 15.68
C ILE A 187 -2.21 -9.99 17.20
N ASP A 188 -0.99 -10.11 17.70
CA ASP A 188 -0.70 -9.93 19.12
C ASP A 188 -0.62 -8.44 19.47
N VAL A 189 -1.42 -8.05 20.46
CA VAL A 189 -1.58 -6.68 20.91
C VAL A 189 -1.05 -6.56 22.33
N ARG A 190 -0.05 -5.69 22.52
CA ARG A 190 0.56 -5.43 23.81
C ARG A 190 0.10 -4.09 24.37
N GLY A 191 -0.32 -4.10 25.63
CA GLY A 191 -0.64 -2.89 26.36
C GLY A 191 0.62 -2.30 27.00
N VAL A 192 0.92 -1.04 26.68
CA VAL A 192 2.06 -0.32 27.26
C VAL A 192 1.57 1.02 27.79
N THR A 193 2.03 1.40 28.97
CA THR A 193 1.88 2.78 29.44
C THR A 193 3.18 3.53 29.20
N ARG A 194 3.16 4.54 28.32
CA ARG A 194 4.32 5.34 27.95
C ARG A 194 4.04 6.81 28.23
N HIS A 195 4.89 7.47 29.03
CA HIS A 195 4.74 8.89 29.39
C HIS A 195 3.35 9.24 29.97
N SER A 196 2.80 8.34 30.79
CA SER A 196 1.44 8.45 31.35
C SER A 196 0.32 8.44 30.31
N GLN A 197 0.58 7.93 29.11
CA GLN A 197 -0.42 7.66 28.07
C GLN A 197 -0.57 6.16 27.88
N TRP A 198 -1.79 5.70 27.63
CA TRP A 198 -2.05 4.31 27.27
C TRP A 198 -1.77 4.08 25.79
N VAL A 199 -1.06 3.01 25.48
CA VAL A 199 -0.65 2.64 24.13
C VAL A 199 -0.97 1.16 23.91
N LEU A 200 -1.64 0.85 22.79
CA LEU A 200 -1.76 -0.49 22.25
C LEU A 200 -0.75 -0.63 21.11
N GLU A 201 0.22 -1.51 21.29
CA GLU A 201 1.23 -1.83 20.29
C GLU A 201 0.87 -3.14 19.59
N ALA A 202 0.88 -3.13 18.26
CA ALA A 202 0.70 -4.32 17.44
C ALA A 202 1.77 -4.40 16.35
N THR A 203 2.04 -5.61 15.87
CA THR A 203 2.90 -5.83 14.69
C THR A 203 2.08 -6.54 13.63
N ALA A 204 2.11 -6.03 12.40
CA ALA A 204 1.31 -6.56 11.31
C ALA A 204 1.88 -6.18 9.93
N PRO A 205 1.58 -6.94 8.87
CA PRO A 205 2.08 -6.63 7.52
C PRO A 205 1.42 -5.38 6.89
N SER A 206 0.31 -4.90 7.48
CA SER A 206 -0.44 -3.74 7.00
C SER A 206 -1.00 -2.95 8.18
N VAL A 207 -0.64 -1.66 8.27
CA VAL A 207 -1.11 -0.76 9.33
C VAL A 207 -2.63 -0.57 9.29
N SER A 208 -3.19 -0.29 8.11
CA SER A 208 -4.64 -0.07 7.96
C SER A 208 -5.46 -1.31 8.30
N THR A 209 -5.02 -2.47 7.82
CA THR A 209 -5.69 -3.75 8.10
C THR A 209 -5.62 -4.10 9.58
N ALA A 210 -4.48 -3.86 10.24
CA ALA A 210 -4.32 -4.10 11.67
C ALA A 210 -5.18 -3.17 12.51
N ILE A 211 -5.23 -1.87 12.20
CA ILE A 211 -6.11 -0.92 12.89
C ILE A 211 -7.57 -1.34 12.73
N ALA A 212 -7.98 -1.73 11.53
CA ALA A 212 -9.34 -2.20 11.26
C ALA A 212 -9.67 -3.48 12.06
N ALA A 213 -8.79 -4.48 12.02
CA ALA A 213 -8.94 -5.73 12.75
C ALA A 213 -9.03 -5.49 14.26
N LEU A 214 -8.13 -4.67 14.81
CA LEU A 214 -8.12 -4.31 16.22
C LEU A 214 -9.41 -3.60 16.63
N SER A 215 -9.89 -2.67 15.80
CA SER A 215 -11.12 -1.94 16.07
C SER A 215 -12.33 -2.89 16.11
N MET A 216 -12.43 -3.82 15.16
CA MET A 216 -13.50 -4.82 15.18
C MET A 216 -13.36 -5.78 16.36
N ALA A 217 -12.15 -6.22 16.70
CA ALA A 217 -11.91 -7.06 17.86
C ALA A 217 -12.31 -6.37 19.18
N ILE A 218 -11.98 -5.08 19.34
CA ILE A 218 -12.41 -4.31 20.52
C ILE A 218 -13.93 -4.19 20.56
N ARG A 219 -14.57 -3.89 19.41
CA ARG A 219 -16.04 -3.82 19.31
C ARG A 219 -16.70 -5.13 19.72
N ASP A 220 -16.20 -6.25 19.20
CA ASP A 220 -16.84 -7.55 19.38
C ASP A 220 -16.57 -8.15 20.76
N GLN A 221 -15.39 -7.91 21.35
CA GLN A 221 -15.01 -8.46 22.67
C GLN A 221 -15.47 -7.60 23.84
N TYR A 222 -15.57 -6.28 23.68
CA TYR A 222 -15.91 -5.34 24.75
C TYR A 222 -17.26 -4.63 24.54
N GLU A 223 -17.97 -4.94 23.45
CA GLU A 223 -19.30 -4.41 23.12
C GLU A 223 -19.38 -2.87 23.10
N VAL A 224 -18.27 -2.20 22.80
CA VAL A 224 -18.15 -0.74 22.71
C VAL A 224 -17.82 -0.30 21.29
N MET A 225 -18.33 0.86 20.86
CA MET A 225 -17.98 1.41 19.56
C MET A 225 -16.59 2.08 19.59
N PRO A 226 -15.61 1.63 18.78
CA PRO A 226 -14.33 2.32 18.66
C PRO A 226 -14.42 3.53 17.73
N HIS A 227 -13.84 4.64 18.17
CA HIS A 227 -13.64 5.85 17.39
C HIS A 227 -12.13 6.02 17.13
N ILE A 228 -11.70 5.88 15.88
CA ILE A 228 -10.30 5.98 15.48
C ILE A 228 -10.05 7.35 14.84
N TYR A 229 -9.10 8.10 15.40
CA TYR A 229 -8.72 9.43 14.98
C TYR A 229 -7.39 9.40 14.24
N PHE A 230 -7.41 9.86 12.99
CA PHE A 230 -6.24 10.04 12.14
C PHE A 230 -5.98 11.54 11.90
N ARG A 231 -4.71 11.85 11.62
CA ARG A 231 -4.33 13.14 11.04
C ARG A 231 -4.27 13.00 9.53
N TRP A 232 -4.70 14.01 8.78
CA TRP A 232 -4.48 14.06 7.34
C TRP A 232 -3.00 13.91 7.00
N THR A 233 -2.70 13.05 6.03
CA THR A 233 -1.36 12.95 5.48
C THR A 233 -1.09 14.21 4.65
N GLU A 234 -0.29 15.13 5.19
CA GLU A 234 0.17 16.31 4.46
C GLU A 234 1.20 15.90 3.39
N GLY A 235 1.05 16.44 2.18
CA GLY A 235 1.97 16.18 1.07
C GLY A 235 1.32 16.27 -0.30
N ASN A 236 2.12 16.02 -1.34
CA ASN A 236 1.62 16.01 -2.72
C ASN A 236 0.82 14.72 -2.99
N PRO A 237 -0.45 14.80 -3.43
CA PRO A 237 -1.29 13.63 -3.71
C PRO A 237 -0.67 12.64 -4.70
N LEU A 238 0.06 13.12 -5.71
CA LEU A 238 0.72 12.26 -6.69
C LEU A 238 1.87 11.44 -6.08
N LEU A 239 2.60 12.03 -5.13
CA LEU A 239 3.65 11.33 -4.40
C LEU A 239 3.07 10.26 -3.47
N ASN A 240 1.93 10.53 -2.82
CA ASN A 240 1.24 9.55 -1.98
C ASN A 240 0.65 8.41 -2.81
N LEU A 241 0.07 8.71 -3.98
CA LEU A 241 -0.38 7.71 -4.95
C LEU A 241 0.79 6.86 -5.44
N ALA A 242 1.94 7.47 -5.77
CA ALA A 242 3.13 6.73 -6.17
C ALA A 242 3.63 5.82 -5.04
N LYS A 243 3.70 6.31 -3.79
CA LYS A 243 4.03 5.46 -2.63
C LYS A 243 3.05 4.30 -2.48
N PHE A 244 1.76 4.52 -2.71
CA PHE A 244 0.78 3.43 -2.66
C PHE A 244 1.02 2.41 -3.79
N ILE A 245 1.21 2.88 -5.02
CA ILE A 245 1.43 2.04 -6.20
C ILE A 245 2.73 1.23 -6.11
N PHE A 246 3.82 1.81 -5.59
CA PHE A 246 5.12 1.16 -5.53
C PHE A 246 5.36 0.45 -4.20
N LEU A 247 5.14 1.16 -3.08
CA LEU A 247 5.46 0.70 -1.73
C LEU A 247 4.26 0.08 -0.99
N GLY A 248 3.01 0.29 -1.45
CA GLY A 248 1.81 -0.18 -0.75
C GLY A 248 1.49 0.63 0.50
N GLN A 249 2.09 1.82 0.62
CA GLN A 249 2.01 2.72 1.76
C GLN A 249 1.55 4.09 1.25
N GLY A 250 0.71 4.82 1.96
CA GLY A 250 0.43 6.21 1.53
C GLY A 250 -0.81 6.84 2.12
N GLU A 251 -1.90 6.08 2.32
CA GLU A 251 -3.15 6.63 2.84
C GLU A 251 -3.78 5.68 3.87
N ILE A 252 -3.31 5.77 5.12
CA ILE A 252 -3.75 4.84 6.18
C ILE A 252 -5.22 5.06 6.53
N ALA A 253 -5.67 6.31 6.68
CA ALA A 253 -7.03 6.58 7.15
C ALA A 253 -8.11 6.17 6.12
N PRO A 254 -8.02 6.56 4.83
CA PRO A 254 -8.97 6.12 3.80
C PRO A 254 -8.95 4.60 3.62
N LEU A 255 -7.77 3.99 3.65
CA LEU A 255 -7.66 2.54 3.51
C LEU A 255 -8.23 1.79 4.72
N THR A 256 -8.02 2.29 5.94
CA THR A 256 -8.64 1.72 7.15
C THR A 256 -10.16 1.77 7.07
N ARG A 257 -10.72 2.91 6.64
CA ARG A 257 -12.17 3.05 6.42
C ARG A 257 -12.69 2.05 5.40
N GLU A 258 -11.95 1.84 4.32
CA GLU A 258 -12.35 0.93 3.25
C GLU A 258 -12.27 -0.54 3.68
N VAL A 259 -11.22 -0.94 4.42
CA VAL A 259 -11.13 -2.27 5.05
C VAL A 259 -12.32 -2.51 5.97
N LEU A 260 -12.66 -1.54 6.83
CA LEU A 260 -13.83 -1.62 7.71
C LEU A 260 -15.15 -1.68 6.92
N ARG A 261 -15.24 -1.01 5.77
CA ARG A 261 -16.42 -1.04 4.89
C ARG A 261 -16.64 -2.40 4.27
N GLU A 262 -15.57 -3.03 3.81
CA GLU A 262 -15.62 -4.36 3.21
C GLU A 262 -15.89 -5.45 4.27
N ALA A 263 -15.29 -5.33 5.45
CA ALA A 263 -15.46 -6.30 6.54
C ALA A 263 -16.82 -6.18 7.28
N GLU A 264 -17.32 -4.96 7.50
CA GLU A 264 -18.61 -4.70 8.15
C GLU A 264 -19.48 -3.77 7.29
N PRO A 265 -20.40 -4.32 6.49
CA PRO A 265 -21.31 -3.52 5.66
C PRO A 265 -22.29 -2.66 6.47
N ASN A 266 -22.66 -3.07 7.68
CA ASN A 266 -23.61 -2.34 8.51
C ASN A 266 -22.97 -1.10 9.16
N LEU A 267 -23.44 0.09 8.76
CA LEU A 267 -22.94 1.38 9.25
C LEU A 267 -23.07 1.56 10.77
N GLN A 268 -24.10 0.99 11.40
CA GLN A 268 -24.32 1.13 12.84
C GLN A 268 -23.38 0.23 13.67
N ARG A 269 -22.84 -0.82 13.05
CA ARG A 269 -21.89 -1.73 13.70
C ARG A 269 -20.45 -1.41 13.34
N ARG A 270 -20.20 -0.69 12.25
CA ARG A 270 -18.84 -0.40 11.77
C ARG A 270 -18.14 0.58 12.73
N PRO A 271 -16.89 0.29 13.17
CA PRO A 271 -16.04 1.27 13.86
C PRO A 271 -15.91 2.60 13.11
N TRP A 272 -15.84 3.70 13.85
CA TRP A 272 -15.90 5.05 13.28
C TRP A 272 -14.50 5.60 13.01
N VAL A 273 -14.25 6.02 11.77
CA VAL A 273 -12.97 6.62 11.36
C VAL A 273 -13.15 8.12 11.20
N HIS A 274 -12.36 8.89 11.94
CA HIS A 274 -12.29 10.35 11.94
C HIS A 274 -10.96 10.80 11.36
N VAL A 275 -10.96 11.82 10.52
CA VAL A 275 -9.75 12.39 9.93
C VAL A 275 -9.78 13.91 10.13
N GLY A 276 -8.79 14.43 10.86
CA GLY A 276 -8.63 15.84 11.20
C GLY A 276 -7.31 16.42 10.72
#